data_AF-R5NMA9-F1
#
_entry.id   AF-R5NMA9-F1
#
_cell.length_a   1.000
_cell.length_b   1.000
_cell.length_c   1.000
_cell.angle_alpha   90.00
_cell.angle_beta   90.00
_cell.angle_gamma   90.00
#
_symmetry.space_group_name_H-M   'P 1'
#
loop_
_entity.id
_entity.type
_entity.pdbx_description
1 polymer ?
#
loop_
_entity_poly.entity_id
_entity_poly.type
_entity_poly.pdbx_seq_one_letter_code
_entity_poly.pdbx_strand_id
1 'polypeptide(L)'
;MTNMAKKQNDNIDNDNLNDILGDNVIADSEPKKENKPLSILITALIILIWLGIFVALIKLDVGGFGSKVLTPVLKDVPVINKILPKSANKTSDEDIPYKSIAECAAYIKELESELAGYQQSENDKDTQIADLQAEVDRLKQFEDNQAEFEKLKAQFYEEVVFGDKAIDPSNYIKYYQSIDKENADLLYQRAIEKYAYDEQVKERAKYYSSMKPAKAAQIFCEMTGDLDIVVSLLNSMNADESGAIIAAISDIDSVFAAKVTKKLMP
;
A
#
# COMPACT_ATOMS: atom_id res chain seq x y z
N MET A 1 6.29 -52.65 35.08
CA MET A 1 6.00 -53.20 33.75
C MET A 1 6.50 -52.22 32.71
N THR A 2 7.48 -52.69 31.92
CA THR A 2 7.84 -52.28 30.56
C THR A 2 8.40 -50.87 30.27
N ASN A 3 9.69 -50.89 29.96
CA ASN A 3 10.54 -49.90 29.30
C ASN A 3 9.88 -49.15 28.13
N MET A 4 10.21 -47.86 27.97
CA MET A 4 10.56 -47.30 26.66
C MET A 4 11.71 -46.30 26.79
N ALA A 5 12.87 -46.70 26.27
CA ALA A 5 13.91 -45.81 25.79
C ALA A 5 13.72 -45.68 24.26
N LYS A 6 13.94 -44.49 23.69
CA LYS A 6 15.12 -44.15 22.87
C LYS A 6 14.88 -42.90 22.01
N LYS A 7 15.87 -42.01 22.11
CA LYS A 7 16.17 -40.82 21.32
C LYS A 7 16.50 -41.18 19.86
N GLN A 8 16.01 -40.43 18.87
CA GLN A 8 16.80 -40.06 17.69
C GLN A 8 16.18 -38.93 16.86
N ASN A 9 17.02 -37.92 16.60
CA ASN A 9 16.92 -36.89 15.58
C ASN A 9 17.39 -37.49 14.24
N ASP A 10 16.82 -37.06 13.12
CA ASP A 10 17.52 -36.61 11.90
C ASP A 10 16.64 -36.73 10.64
N ASN A 11 16.65 -35.61 9.91
CA ASN A 11 16.73 -35.47 8.46
C ASN A 11 15.48 -35.18 7.62
N ILE A 12 15.73 -34.19 6.75
CA ILE A 12 14.87 -33.54 5.77
C ILE A 12 15.02 -34.35 4.47
N ASP A 13 13.92 -34.87 3.93
CA ASP A 13 13.89 -35.45 2.58
C ASP A 13 13.09 -34.55 1.65
N ASN A 14 13.82 -33.90 0.75
CA ASN A 14 13.35 -33.20 -0.43
C ASN A 14 13.13 -34.24 -1.52
N ASP A 15 11.88 -34.61 -1.83
CA ASP A 15 11.58 -35.36 -3.06
C ASP A 15 10.11 -35.16 -3.45
N ASN A 16 9.81 -34.05 -4.13
CA ASN A 16 8.63 -33.97 -4.99
C ASN A 16 8.80 -32.92 -6.11
N LEU A 17 9.61 -33.24 -7.13
CA LEU A 17 9.76 -32.41 -8.34
C LEU A 17 9.65 -33.22 -9.66
N ASN A 18 9.10 -34.44 -9.61
CA ASN A 18 8.99 -35.30 -10.80
C ASN A 18 7.56 -35.50 -11.31
N ASP A 19 6.57 -34.81 -10.75
CA ASP A 19 5.14 -35.01 -11.08
C ASP A 19 4.56 -34.01 -12.10
N ILE A 20 5.38 -33.18 -12.77
CA ILE A 20 4.87 -32.09 -13.64
C ILE A 20 5.47 -32.06 -15.06
N LEU A 21 6.08 -33.14 -15.58
CA LEU A 21 6.41 -33.18 -17.02
C LEU A 21 6.20 -34.58 -17.60
N GLY A 22 5.01 -34.78 -18.15
CA GLY A 22 4.60 -35.99 -18.87
C GLY A 22 5.28 -36.15 -20.23
N ASP A 23 5.78 -37.36 -20.42
CA ASP A 23 6.33 -37.95 -21.64
C ASP A 23 5.28 -38.01 -22.77
N ASN A 24 5.62 -37.48 -23.94
CA ASN A 24 4.95 -37.79 -25.21
C ASN A 24 5.99 -37.92 -26.32
N VAL A 25 6.49 -39.14 -26.41
CA VAL A 25 7.23 -39.81 -27.47
C VAL A 25 6.82 -39.37 -28.89
N ILE A 26 7.81 -38.92 -29.66
CA ILE A 26 7.75 -38.78 -31.12
C ILE A 26 7.91 -40.18 -31.74
N ALA A 27 6.91 -40.62 -32.50
CA ALA A 27 6.93 -41.87 -33.24
C ALA A 27 7.65 -41.72 -34.59
N ASP A 28 8.70 -42.52 -34.76
CA ASP A 28 9.43 -42.78 -36.00
C ASP A 28 8.52 -43.33 -37.12
N SER A 29 8.85 -42.98 -38.37
CA SER A 29 8.42 -43.77 -39.53
C SER A 29 9.62 -44.05 -40.45
N GLU A 30 9.87 -45.35 -40.67
CA GLU A 30 10.95 -45.91 -41.47
C GLU A 30 10.87 -45.57 -42.98
N PRO A 31 12.00 -45.56 -43.72
CA PRO A 31 12.04 -45.25 -45.13
C PRO A 31 11.91 -46.50 -46.03
N LYS A 32 10.96 -46.49 -46.97
CA LYS A 32 10.93 -47.42 -48.12
C LYS A 32 11.52 -46.80 -49.39
N LYS A 33 12.32 -47.62 -50.05
CA LYS A 33 13.21 -47.35 -51.19
C LYS A 33 12.47 -46.92 -52.47
N GLU A 34 13.10 -45.94 -53.13
CA GLU A 34 13.24 -45.82 -54.60
C GLU A 34 12.06 -45.27 -55.43
N ASN A 35 12.13 -43.95 -55.67
CA ASN A 35 11.82 -43.24 -56.93
C ASN A 35 12.49 -41.84 -56.86
N LYS A 36 13.83 -41.80 -56.76
CA LYS A 36 14.58 -40.53 -56.59
C LYS A 36 14.30 -39.44 -57.64
N PRO A 37 14.00 -39.70 -58.94
CA PRO A 37 13.69 -38.61 -59.86
C PRO A 37 12.26 -38.04 -59.68
N LEU A 38 11.29 -38.85 -59.23
CA LEU A 38 9.91 -38.39 -59.10
C LEU A 38 9.71 -37.52 -57.86
N SER A 39 10.37 -37.85 -56.75
CA SER A 39 10.37 -36.99 -55.55
C SER A 39 11.05 -35.64 -55.83
N ILE A 40 12.17 -35.62 -56.57
CA ILE A 40 12.83 -34.37 -56.97
C ILE A 40 11.94 -33.54 -57.91
N LEU A 41 11.23 -34.18 -58.85
CA LEU A 41 10.30 -33.50 -59.75
C LEU A 41 9.14 -32.86 -58.97
N ILE A 42 8.57 -33.56 -57.99
CA ILE A 42 7.48 -33.06 -57.15
C ILE A 42 7.98 -31.89 -56.28
N THR A 43 9.15 -32.03 -55.66
CA THR A 43 9.76 -30.94 -54.87
C THR A 43 10.08 -29.72 -55.74
N ALA A 44 10.60 -29.91 -56.95
CA ALA A 44 10.85 -28.82 -57.89
C ALA A 44 9.55 -28.11 -58.33
N LEU A 45 8.47 -28.88 -58.53
CA LEU A 45 7.15 -28.33 -58.86
C LEU A 45 6.61 -27.45 -57.73
N ILE A 46 6.73 -27.90 -56.48
CA ILE A 46 6.30 -27.13 -55.30
C ILE A 46 7.09 -25.82 -55.20
N ILE A 47 8.41 -25.86 -55.42
CA ILE A 47 9.24 -24.65 -55.40
C ILE A 47 8.82 -23.67 -56.51
N LEU A 48 8.52 -24.15 -57.71
CA LEU A 48 8.05 -23.31 -58.83
C LEU A 48 6.71 -22.63 -58.53
N ILE A 49 5.78 -23.35 -57.88
CA ILE A 49 4.49 -22.77 -57.45
C ILE A 49 4.73 -21.66 -56.42
N TRP A 50 5.61 -21.90 -55.45
CA TRP A 50 5.98 -20.90 -54.44
C TRP A 50 6.65 -19.66 -55.07
N LEU A 51 7.54 -19.88 -56.04
CA LEU A 51 8.19 -18.81 -56.82
C LEU A 51 7.16 -18.01 -57.63
N GLY A 52 6.14 -18.67 -58.18
CA GLY A 52 5.02 -18.03 -58.86
C GLY A 52 4.20 -17.12 -57.93
N ILE A 53 3.91 -17.59 -56.72
CA ILE A 53 3.23 -16.78 -55.69
C ILE A 53 4.10 -15.58 -55.32
N PHE A 54 5.41 -15.78 -55.14
CA PHE A 54 6.35 -14.71 -54.82
C PHE A 54 6.39 -13.65 -55.92
N VAL A 55 6.47 -14.05 -57.19
CA VAL A 55 6.37 -13.15 -58.35
C VAL A 55 5.03 -12.41 -58.37
N ALA A 56 3.93 -13.08 -58.05
CA ALA A 56 2.60 -12.44 -57.99
C ALA A 56 2.52 -11.40 -56.87
N LEU A 57 3.06 -11.68 -55.68
CA LEU A 57 3.12 -10.73 -54.56
C LEU A 57 3.93 -9.47 -54.91
N ILE A 58 5.06 -9.64 -55.61
CA ILE A 58 5.90 -8.53 -56.09
C ILE A 58 5.15 -7.72 -57.15
N LYS A 59 4.59 -8.40 -58.16
CA LYS A 59 3.97 -7.76 -59.32
C LYS A 59 2.64 -7.07 -59.00
N LEU A 60 1.87 -7.62 -58.05
CA LEU A 60 0.62 -7.03 -57.55
C LEU A 60 0.85 -6.04 -56.41
N ASP A 61 2.11 -5.84 -56.00
CA ASP A 61 2.53 -4.93 -54.92
C ASP A 61 1.70 -5.07 -53.63
N VAL A 62 1.49 -6.32 -53.18
CA VAL A 62 0.67 -6.61 -52.00
C VAL A 62 1.31 -5.98 -50.76
N GLY A 63 0.64 -4.97 -50.19
CA GLY A 63 1.12 -4.23 -49.02
C GLY A 63 2.34 -3.33 -49.27
N GLY A 64 2.70 -3.06 -50.53
CA GLY A 64 3.88 -2.25 -50.88
C GLY A 64 5.21 -3.02 -50.86
N PHE A 65 5.16 -4.36 -50.83
CA PHE A 65 6.36 -5.20 -50.73
C PHE A 65 7.29 -5.07 -51.96
N GLY A 66 6.73 -4.99 -53.17
CA GLY A 66 7.51 -4.85 -54.39
C GLY A 66 8.14 -3.44 -54.50
N SER A 67 7.36 -2.41 -54.20
CA SER A 67 7.76 -1.00 -54.35
C SER A 67 8.66 -0.48 -53.22
N LYS A 68 8.42 -0.86 -51.96
CA LYS A 68 9.17 -0.33 -50.80
C LYS A 68 10.38 -1.16 -50.39
N VAL A 69 10.30 -2.48 -50.50
CA VAL A 69 11.32 -3.39 -49.94
C VAL A 69 12.29 -3.86 -51.03
N LEU A 70 11.77 -4.28 -52.18
CA LEU A 70 12.57 -4.96 -53.21
C LEU A 70 13.12 -4.05 -54.30
N THR A 71 12.44 -2.93 -54.58
CA THR A 71 12.90 -1.96 -55.58
C THR A 71 14.30 -1.39 -55.26
N PRO A 72 14.66 -0.99 -54.02
CA PRO A 72 16.00 -0.45 -53.75
C PRO A 72 17.12 -1.48 -53.94
N VAL A 73 16.82 -2.78 -53.80
CA VAL A 73 17.83 -3.86 -53.85
C VAL A 73 17.95 -4.46 -55.26
N LEU A 74 16.86 -4.54 -56.03
CA LEU A 74 16.78 -5.29 -57.29
C LEU A 74 16.68 -4.42 -58.55
N LYS A 75 16.57 -3.08 -58.41
CA LYS A 75 16.44 -2.15 -59.55
C LYS A 75 17.61 -2.23 -60.54
N ASP A 76 18.82 -2.49 -60.04
CA ASP A 76 20.05 -2.48 -60.84
C ASP A 76 20.47 -3.87 -61.36
N VAL A 77 19.63 -4.90 -61.16
CA VAL A 77 19.91 -6.26 -61.64
C VAL A 77 19.25 -6.48 -63.01
N PRO A 78 20.04 -6.75 -64.08
CA PRO A 78 19.49 -7.04 -65.41
C PRO A 78 18.51 -8.23 -65.35
N VAL A 79 17.46 -8.20 -66.17
CA VAL A 79 16.39 -9.22 -66.26
C VAL A 79 15.40 -9.23 -65.07
N ILE A 80 15.86 -9.13 -63.82
CA ILE A 80 15.01 -9.23 -62.61
C ILE A 80 14.14 -7.98 -62.40
N ASN A 81 14.60 -6.81 -62.83
CA ASN A 81 13.82 -5.56 -62.82
C ASN A 81 12.48 -5.67 -63.60
N LYS A 82 12.33 -6.63 -64.52
CA LYS A 82 11.06 -6.85 -65.25
C LYS A 82 9.93 -7.44 -64.38
N ILE A 83 10.26 -8.02 -63.23
CA ILE A 83 9.31 -8.62 -62.29
C ILE A 83 8.77 -7.57 -61.31
N LEU A 84 9.51 -6.47 -61.10
CA LEU A 84 9.05 -5.34 -60.30
C LEU A 84 7.79 -4.72 -60.92
N PRO A 85 6.87 -4.19 -60.10
CA PRO A 85 5.70 -3.48 -60.61
C PRO A 85 6.18 -2.31 -61.49
N LYS A 86 5.48 -2.03 -62.61
CA LYS A 86 5.86 -0.93 -63.52
C LYS A 86 5.89 0.38 -62.74
N SER A 87 7.09 0.85 -62.39
CA SER A 87 7.27 2.20 -61.87
C SER A 87 6.86 3.18 -62.96
N ALA A 88 5.81 3.95 -62.73
CA ALA A 88 5.56 5.15 -63.54
C ALA A 88 6.86 5.96 -63.55
N ASN A 89 7.38 6.22 -64.75
CA ASN A 89 8.65 6.90 -64.97
C ASN A 89 8.75 8.16 -64.09
N LYS A 90 9.60 8.10 -63.06
CA LYS A 90 10.04 9.26 -62.28
C LYS A 90 11.16 9.93 -63.08
N THR A 91 10.79 10.78 -64.05
CA THR A 91 11.71 11.81 -64.54
C THR A 91 11.95 12.80 -63.42
N SER A 92 13.22 13.02 -63.12
CA SER A 92 13.72 14.04 -62.22
C SER A 92 13.27 15.43 -62.67
N ASP A 93 12.20 15.90 -62.03
CA ASP A 93 11.99 17.30 -61.66
C ASP A 93 11.34 17.24 -60.29
N GLU A 94 11.60 18.22 -59.43
CA GLU A 94 11.10 18.29 -58.05
C GLU A 94 9.58 18.06 -58.01
N ASP A 95 9.21 16.82 -57.69
CA ASP A 95 7.84 16.33 -57.68
C ASP A 95 7.20 16.83 -56.37
N ILE A 96 6.96 18.14 -56.28
CA ILE A 96 6.07 18.71 -55.27
C ILE A 96 4.75 17.96 -55.45
N PRO A 97 4.29 17.17 -54.46
CA PRO A 97 3.22 16.18 -54.66
C PRO A 97 1.83 16.79 -54.86
N TYR A 98 1.75 18.10 -55.08
CA TYR A 98 0.53 18.89 -55.19
C TYR A 98 0.51 19.57 -56.56
N LYS A 99 -0.54 19.30 -57.33
CA LYS A 99 -0.68 19.75 -58.72
C LYS A 99 -1.18 21.19 -58.83
N SER A 100 -1.55 21.83 -57.71
CA SER A 100 -1.98 23.23 -57.66
C SER A 100 -1.70 23.89 -56.30
N ILE A 101 -1.61 25.23 -56.30
CA ILE A 101 -1.50 26.04 -55.06
C ILE A 101 -2.66 25.76 -54.08
N ALA A 102 -3.84 25.44 -54.61
CA ALA A 102 -5.01 25.10 -53.81
C ALA A 102 -4.85 23.76 -53.06
N GLU A 103 -4.20 22.75 -53.67
CA GLU A 103 -3.90 21.48 -53.00
C GLU A 103 -2.85 21.65 -51.90
N CYS A 104 -1.81 22.48 -52.13
CA CYS A 104 -0.85 22.84 -51.08
C CYS A 104 -1.54 23.52 -49.88
N ALA A 105 -2.42 24.49 -50.13
CA ALA A 105 -3.14 25.20 -49.08
C ALA A 105 -4.08 24.27 -48.28
N ALA A 106 -4.74 23.33 -48.97
CA ALA A 106 -5.57 22.31 -48.32
C ALA A 106 -4.74 21.37 -47.44
N TYR A 107 -3.57 20.94 -47.91
CA TYR A 107 -2.66 20.08 -47.15
C TYR A 107 -2.05 20.79 -45.92
N ILE A 108 -1.66 22.06 -46.06
CA ILE A 108 -1.20 22.88 -44.93
C ILE A 108 -2.29 22.98 -43.87
N LYS A 109 -3.54 23.24 -44.28
CA LYS A 109 -4.67 23.31 -43.34
C LYS A 109 -4.93 21.98 -42.62
N GLU A 110 -4.76 20.86 -43.31
CA GLU A 110 -4.87 19.53 -42.70
C GLU A 110 -3.77 19.31 -41.65
N LEU A 111 -2.52 19.64 -41.98
CA LEU A 111 -1.40 19.55 -41.05
C LEU A 111 -1.55 20.48 -39.84
N GLU A 112 -2.03 21.70 -40.03
CA GLU A 112 -2.35 22.62 -38.93
C GLU A 112 -3.43 22.04 -38.01
N SER A 113 -4.44 21.38 -38.59
CA SER A 113 -5.49 20.69 -37.83
C SER A 113 -4.95 19.47 -37.08
N GLU A 114 -4.08 18.67 -37.70
CA GLU A 114 -3.45 17.51 -37.04
C GLU A 114 -2.53 17.96 -35.90
N LEU A 115 -1.75 19.02 -36.13
CA LEU A 115 -0.86 19.60 -35.12
C LEU A 115 -1.65 20.20 -33.96
N ALA A 116 -2.75 20.90 -34.21
CA ALA A 116 -3.67 21.35 -33.17
C ALA A 116 -4.27 20.17 -32.39
N GLY A 117 -4.59 19.06 -33.07
CA GLY A 117 -5.05 17.82 -32.44
C GLY A 117 -3.98 17.19 -31.52
N TYR A 118 -2.73 17.13 -31.97
CA TYR A 118 -1.62 16.63 -31.14
C TYR A 118 -1.35 17.54 -29.94
N GLN A 119 -1.36 18.87 -30.14
CA GLN A 119 -1.20 19.84 -29.04
C GLN A 119 -2.31 19.70 -27.99
N GLN A 120 -3.55 19.51 -28.41
CA GLN A 120 -4.65 19.25 -27.47
C GLN A 120 -4.44 17.93 -26.72
N SER A 121 -4.05 16.85 -27.42
CA SER A 121 -3.78 15.56 -26.78
C SER A 121 -2.59 15.61 -25.82
N GLU A 122 -1.58 16.42 -26.09
CA GLU A 122 -0.44 16.65 -25.21
C GLU A 122 -0.88 17.39 -23.94
N ASN A 123 -1.65 18.48 -24.07
CA ASN A 123 -2.21 19.21 -22.93
C ASN A 123 -3.12 18.33 -22.05
N ASP A 124 -3.94 17.46 -22.66
CA ASP A 124 -4.81 16.53 -21.92
C ASP A 124 -3.98 15.48 -21.16
N LYS A 125 -2.85 15.02 -21.72
CA LYS A 125 -1.91 14.11 -21.06
C LYS A 125 -1.17 14.80 -19.93
N ASP A 126 -0.70 16.03 -20.13
CA ASP A 126 -0.02 16.80 -19.09
C ASP A 126 -0.95 17.04 -17.90
N THR A 127 -2.22 17.34 -18.17
CA THR A 127 -3.25 17.46 -17.12
C THR A 127 -3.43 16.14 -16.36
N GLN A 128 -3.56 15.01 -17.07
CA GLN A 128 -3.68 13.70 -16.43
C GLN A 128 -2.44 13.32 -15.61
N ILE A 129 -1.24 13.65 -16.09
CA ILE A 129 0.02 13.40 -15.36
C ILE A 129 0.05 14.24 -14.08
N ALA A 130 -0.34 15.51 -14.17
CA ALA A 130 -0.43 16.39 -13.00
C ALA A 130 -1.43 15.85 -11.97
N ASP A 131 -2.62 15.42 -12.41
CA ASP A 131 -3.65 14.84 -11.54
C ASP A 131 -3.17 13.52 -10.90
N LEU A 132 -2.53 12.64 -11.68
CA LEU A 132 -1.97 11.39 -11.16
C LEU A 132 -0.85 11.63 -10.15
N GLN A 133 0.03 12.60 -10.40
CA GLN A 133 1.09 12.95 -9.46
C GLN A 133 0.50 13.52 -8.16
N ALA A 134 -0.51 14.38 -8.25
CA ALA A 134 -1.22 14.90 -7.09
C ALA A 134 -1.90 13.79 -6.28
N GLU A 135 -2.50 12.79 -6.95
CA GLU A 135 -3.10 11.64 -6.27
C GLU A 135 -2.04 10.74 -5.63
N VAL A 136 -0.90 10.52 -6.29
CA VAL A 136 0.23 9.77 -5.71
C VAL A 136 0.75 10.47 -4.45
N ASP A 137 0.95 11.79 -4.50
CA ASP A 137 1.43 12.56 -3.34
C ASP A 137 0.42 12.51 -2.18
N ARG A 138 -0.87 12.62 -2.50
CA ARG A 138 -1.97 12.47 -1.54
C ARG A 138 -1.99 11.06 -0.93
N LEU A 139 -1.93 10.00 -1.73
CA LEU A 139 -1.95 8.62 -1.27
C LEU A 139 -0.74 8.30 -0.39
N LYS A 140 0.44 8.77 -0.77
CA LYS A 140 1.66 8.59 0.02
C LYS A 140 1.52 9.17 1.43
N GLN A 141 0.88 10.33 1.57
CA GLN A 141 0.59 10.90 2.89
C GLN A 141 -0.31 9.99 3.73
N PHE A 142 -1.32 9.35 3.12
CA PHE A 142 -2.18 8.41 3.83
C PHE A 142 -1.42 7.15 4.26
N GLU A 143 -0.56 6.62 3.40
CA GLU A 143 0.28 5.45 3.71
C GLU A 143 1.24 5.75 4.88
N ASP A 144 1.92 6.89 4.84
CA ASP A 144 2.83 7.31 5.91
C ASP A 144 2.07 7.49 7.25
N ASN A 145 0.93 8.17 7.21
CA ASN A 145 0.07 8.36 8.39
C ASN A 145 -0.46 7.03 8.94
N GLN A 146 -0.83 6.09 8.06
CA GLN A 146 -1.29 4.77 8.47
C GLN A 146 -0.17 3.99 9.17
N ALA A 147 1.04 4.00 8.60
CA ALA A 147 2.19 3.33 9.20
C ALA A 147 2.55 3.92 10.57
N GLU A 148 2.50 5.25 10.72
CA GLU A 148 2.73 5.92 12.00
C GLU A 148 1.63 5.58 13.02
N PHE A 149 0.37 5.59 12.60
CA PHE A 149 -0.75 5.23 13.46
C PHE A 149 -0.65 3.78 13.96
N GLU A 150 -0.33 2.84 13.09
CA GLU A 150 -0.13 1.43 13.45
C GLU A 150 1.01 1.27 14.45
N LYS A 151 2.12 2.00 14.26
CA LYS A 151 3.24 2.03 15.20
C LYS A 151 2.83 2.58 16.55
N LEU A 152 2.15 3.73 16.58
CA LEU A 152 1.70 4.35 17.83
C LEU A 152 0.71 3.46 18.59
N LYS A 153 -0.20 2.81 17.86
CA LYS A 153 -1.15 1.85 18.41
C LYS A 153 -0.44 0.66 19.05
N ALA A 154 0.57 0.10 18.39
CA ALA A 154 1.36 -0.99 18.94
C ALA A 154 2.13 -0.57 20.21
N GLN A 155 2.76 0.60 20.17
CA GLN A 155 3.46 1.16 21.34
C GLN A 155 2.52 1.37 22.53
N PHE A 156 1.32 1.91 22.28
CA PHE A 156 0.33 2.10 23.34
C PHE A 156 -0.11 0.76 23.96
N TYR A 157 -0.36 -0.27 23.15
CA TYR A 157 -0.71 -1.60 23.66
C TYR A 157 0.41 -2.22 24.49
N GLU A 158 1.65 -2.03 24.07
CA GLU A 158 2.81 -2.49 24.82
C GLU A 158 2.95 -1.73 26.14
N GLU A 159 2.84 -0.41 26.13
CA GLU A 159 2.97 0.44 27.31
C GLU A 159 1.88 0.13 28.36
N VAL A 160 0.65 -0.15 27.93
CA VAL A 160 -0.45 -0.53 28.84
C VAL A 160 -0.09 -1.78 29.66
N VAL A 161 0.61 -2.75 29.08
CA VAL A 161 0.90 -4.05 29.73
C VAL A 161 2.29 -4.09 30.37
N PHE A 162 3.27 -3.42 29.76
CA PHE A 162 4.69 -3.55 30.10
C PHE A 162 5.37 -2.22 30.47
N GLY A 163 4.66 -1.10 30.45
CA GLY A 163 5.21 0.21 30.84
C GLY A 163 5.55 0.29 32.33
N ASP A 164 6.36 1.29 32.71
CA ASP A 164 6.87 1.45 34.08
C ASP A 164 5.77 1.61 35.15
N LYS A 165 4.58 2.07 34.74
CA LYS A 165 3.41 2.25 35.60
C LYS A 165 2.36 1.14 35.44
N ALA A 166 2.63 0.14 34.61
CA ALA A 166 1.73 -0.99 34.42
C ALA A 166 1.68 -1.85 35.68
N ILE A 167 0.53 -2.49 35.92
CA ILE A 167 0.42 -3.52 36.94
C ILE A 167 1.11 -4.81 36.48
N ASP A 168 1.28 -5.77 37.39
CA ASP A 168 1.93 -7.04 37.06
C ASP A 168 1.26 -7.75 35.84
N PRO A 169 2.03 -8.23 34.84
CA PRO A 169 1.52 -8.89 33.65
C PRO A 169 0.56 -10.06 33.91
N SER A 170 0.68 -10.77 35.03
CA SER A 170 -0.21 -11.87 35.38
C SER A 170 -1.66 -11.44 35.56
N ASN A 171 -1.92 -10.18 35.93
CA ASN A 171 -3.27 -9.64 36.05
C ASN A 171 -3.93 -9.48 34.68
N TYR A 172 -3.18 -9.02 33.67
CA TYR A 172 -3.69 -8.92 32.30
C TYR A 172 -4.00 -10.29 31.72
N ILE A 173 -3.15 -11.29 31.95
CA ILE A 173 -3.40 -12.68 31.52
C ILE A 173 -4.71 -13.20 32.10
N LYS A 174 -4.92 -13.05 33.41
CA LYS A 174 -6.17 -13.46 34.08
C LYS A 174 -7.37 -12.72 33.52
N TYR A 175 -7.26 -11.41 33.36
CA TYR A 175 -8.32 -10.57 32.81
C TYR A 175 -8.75 -11.06 31.42
N TYR A 176 -7.83 -11.14 30.46
CA TYR A 176 -8.15 -11.54 29.08
C TYR A 176 -8.66 -12.97 28.95
N GLN A 177 -8.27 -13.88 29.84
CA GLN A 177 -8.79 -15.25 29.86
C GLN A 177 -10.20 -15.36 30.43
N SER A 178 -10.57 -14.46 31.33
CA SER A 178 -11.81 -14.54 32.10
C SER A 178 -12.93 -13.64 31.60
N ILE A 179 -12.59 -12.54 30.92
CA ILE A 179 -13.57 -11.48 30.65
C ILE A 179 -14.43 -11.77 29.42
N ASP A 180 -15.75 -11.68 29.60
CA ASP A 180 -16.71 -11.64 28.51
C ASP A 180 -17.05 -10.20 28.10
N LYS A 181 -17.71 -10.05 26.95
CA LYS A 181 -18.05 -8.74 26.39
C LYS A 181 -18.91 -7.88 27.32
N GLU A 182 -19.90 -8.47 27.99
CA GLU A 182 -20.84 -7.72 28.83
C GLU A 182 -20.12 -7.15 30.07
N ASN A 183 -19.27 -7.97 30.69
CA ASN A 183 -18.43 -7.52 31.79
C ASN A 183 -17.38 -6.48 31.35
N ALA A 184 -16.82 -6.58 30.14
CA ALA A 184 -15.91 -5.57 29.59
C ALA A 184 -16.60 -4.21 29.40
N ASP A 185 -17.81 -4.21 28.82
CA ASP A 185 -18.60 -2.99 28.61
C ASP A 185 -18.95 -2.31 29.95
N LEU A 186 -19.31 -3.09 30.97
CA LEU A 186 -19.61 -2.58 32.31
C LEU A 186 -18.39 -1.98 33.01
N LEU A 187 -17.23 -2.67 32.93
CA LEU A 187 -15.98 -2.16 33.50
C LEU A 187 -15.54 -0.87 32.80
N TYR A 188 -15.74 -0.76 31.49
CA TYR A 188 -15.47 0.47 30.74
C TYR A 188 -16.34 1.64 31.22
N GLN A 189 -17.66 1.43 31.39
CA GLN A 189 -18.56 2.46 31.92
C GLN A 189 -18.12 2.92 33.31
N ARG A 190 -17.81 1.99 34.21
CA ARG A 190 -17.32 2.30 35.55
C ARG A 190 -15.99 3.05 35.54
N ALA A 191 -15.10 2.71 34.61
CA ALA A 191 -13.82 3.41 34.46
C ALA A 191 -14.04 4.87 34.03
N ILE A 192 -14.97 5.13 33.08
CA ILE A 192 -15.34 6.49 32.70
C ILE A 192 -15.94 7.26 33.87
N GLU A 193 -16.89 6.65 34.59
CA GLU A 193 -17.54 7.27 35.75
C GLU A 193 -16.52 7.65 36.82
N LYS A 194 -15.60 6.71 37.14
CA LYS A 194 -14.52 6.97 38.10
C LYS A 194 -13.59 8.07 37.60
N TYR A 195 -13.19 8.04 36.33
CA TYR A 195 -12.34 9.07 35.76
C TYR A 195 -13.00 10.46 35.85
N ALA A 196 -14.28 10.56 35.49
CA ALA A 196 -15.04 11.80 35.60
C ALA A 196 -15.17 12.27 37.05
N TYR A 197 -15.35 11.35 38.00
CA TYR A 197 -15.35 11.66 39.43
C TYR A 197 -13.97 12.18 39.89
N ASP A 198 -12.89 11.50 39.54
CA ASP A 198 -11.52 11.90 39.90
C ASP A 198 -11.18 13.29 39.33
N GLU A 199 -11.60 13.60 38.09
CA GLU A 199 -11.44 14.93 37.50
C GLU A 199 -12.25 16.01 38.24
N GLN A 200 -13.49 15.72 38.65
CA GLN A 200 -14.27 16.64 39.49
C GLN A 200 -13.62 16.87 40.85
N VAL A 201 -13.04 15.83 41.46
CA VAL A 201 -12.30 15.97 42.73
C VAL A 201 -11.07 16.86 42.52
N LYS A 202 -10.30 16.67 41.45
CA LYS A 202 -9.16 17.54 41.12
C LYS A 202 -9.58 18.98 40.88
N GLU A 203 -10.68 19.21 40.16
CA GLU A 203 -11.20 20.56 39.94
C GLU A 203 -11.62 21.21 41.26
N ARG A 204 -12.33 20.48 42.12
CA ARG A 204 -12.74 20.97 43.44
C ARG A 204 -11.54 21.22 44.35
N ALA A 205 -10.53 20.36 44.30
CA ALA A 205 -9.29 20.54 45.03
C ALA A 205 -8.61 21.86 44.67
N LYS A 206 -8.63 22.28 43.38
CA LYS A 206 -8.08 23.58 42.97
C LYS A 206 -8.77 24.77 43.65
N TYR A 207 -10.08 24.72 43.88
CA TYR A 207 -10.79 25.80 44.60
C TYR A 207 -10.29 25.93 46.05
N TYR A 208 -10.06 24.80 46.72
CA TYR A 208 -9.58 24.76 48.10
C TYR A 208 -8.08 25.03 48.22
N SER A 209 -7.27 24.66 47.22
CA SER A 209 -5.84 24.97 47.23
C SER A 209 -5.56 26.44 46.90
N SER A 210 -6.46 27.10 46.17
CA SER A 210 -6.37 28.53 45.85
C SER A 210 -6.84 29.47 46.98
N MET A 211 -7.46 28.95 48.04
CA MET A 211 -7.88 29.76 49.20
C MET A 211 -6.85 29.75 50.32
N LYS A 212 -7.03 30.63 51.31
CA LYS A 212 -6.14 30.65 52.49
C LYS A 212 -6.24 29.31 53.24
N PRO A 213 -5.11 28.67 53.62
CA PRO A 213 -5.12 27.36 54.26
C PRO A 213 -6.00 27.28 55.52
N ALA A 214 -5.98 28.31 56.37
CA ALA A 214 -6.84 28.38 57.56
C ALA A 214 -8.35 28.37 57.24
N LYS A 215 -8.77 28.89 56.08
CA LYS A 215 -10.17 28.88 55.65
C LYS A 215 -10.56 27.53 55.06
N ALA A 216 -9.70 26.91 54.26
CA ALA A 216 -9.90 25.54 53.80
C ALA A 216 -9.99 24.56 54.98
N ALA A 217 -9.10 24.71 55.97
CA ALA A 217 -9.09 23.88 57.17
C ALA A 217 -10.39 23.99 57.98
N GLN A 218 -10.93 25.21 58.16
CA GLN A 218 -12.23 25.41 58.80
C GLN A 218 -13.34 24.64 58.07
N ILE A 219 -13.42 24.78 56.74
CA ILE A 219 -14.42 24.09 55.92
C ILE A 219 -14.26 22.57 56.05
N PHE A 220 -13.03 22.04 55.98
CA PHE A 220 -12.77 20.61 56.05
C PHE A 220 -13.07 20.02 57.44
N CYS A 221 -12.86 20.76 58.52
CA CYS A 221 -13.29 20.35 59.87
C CYS A 221 -14.82 20.35 60.01
N GLU A 222 -15.52 21.26 59.31
CA GLU A 222 -16.98 21.33 59.30
C GLU A 222 -17.64 20.26 58.42
N MET A 223 -16.90 19.65 57.48
CA MET A 223 -17.33 18.49 56.67
C MET A 223 -17.37 17.18 57.51
N THR A 224 -18.06 17.23 58.64
CA THR A 224 -18.14 16.13 59.60
C THR A 224 -18.80 14.91 58.96
N GLY A 225 -18.06 13.81 58.86
CA GLY A 225 -18.51 12.55 58.26
C GLY A 225 -17.91 12.25 56.88
N ASP A 226 -17.35 13.26 56.22
CA ASP A 226 -16.82 13.15 54.85
C ASP A 226 -15.28 13.08 54.82
N LEU A 227 -14.70 12.33 55.76
CA LEU A 227 -13.23 12.16 55.86
C LEU A 227 -12.62 11.71 54.53
N ASP A 228 -13.31 10.84 53.80
CA ASP A 228 -12.84 10.32 52.51
C ASP A 228 -12.81 11.38 51.41
N ILE A 229 -13.77 12.31 51.42
CA ILE A 229 -13.81 13.42 50.48
C ILE A 229 -12.69 14.40 50.80
N VAL A 230 -12.51 14.74 52.08
CA VAL A 230 -11.40 15.61 52.53
C VAL A 230 -10.06 15.03 52.15
N VAL A 231 -9.83 13.73 52.41
CA VAL A 231 -8.61 13.04 52.01
C VAL A 231 -8.43 13.05 50.49
N SER A 232 -9.47 12.78 49.72
CA SER A 232 -9.39 12.76 48.25
C SER A 232 -9.08 14.14 47.66
N LEU A 233 -9.65 15.20 48.22
CA LEU A 233 -9.35 16.58 47.86
C LEU A 233 -7.89 16.92 48.18
N LEU A 234 -7.44 16.63 49.41
CA LEU A 234 -6.06 16.89 49.85
C LEU A 234 -5.02 16.09 49.05
N ASN A 235 -5.33 14.86 48.65
CA ASN A 235 -4.45 14.02 47.85
C ASN A 235 -4.38 14.45 46.37
N SER A 236 -5.36 15.26 45.93
CA SER A 236 -5.40 15.81 44.56
C SER A 236 -4.69 17.16 44.42
N MET A 237 -4.19 17.73 45.53
CA MET A 237 -3.42 18.98 45.55
C MET A 237 -1.91 18.70 45.49
N ASN A 238 -1.10 19.74 45.29
CA ASN A 238 0.35 19.57 45.48
C ASN A 238 0.70 19.42 46.98
N ALA A 239 1.89 18.89 47.26
CA ALA A 239 2.31 18.53 48.62
C ALA A 239 2.36 19.74 49.58
N ASP A 240 2.78 20.91 49.08
CA ASP A 240 2.92 22.12 49.89
C ASP A 240 1.55 22.68 50.31
N GLU A 241 0.60 22.76 49.36
CA GLU A 241 -0.78 23.20 49.61
C GLU A 241 -1.49 22.26 50.58
N SER A 242 -1.40 20.95 50.32
CA SER A 242 -2.01 19.91 51.16
C SER A 242 -1.42 19.94 52.57
N GLY A 243 -0.09 20.03 52.69
CA GLY A 243 0.61 20.14 53.96
C GLY A 243 0.23 21.38 54.77
N ALA A 244 0.11 22.54 54.12
CA ALA A 244 -0.30 23.78 54.77
C ALA A 244 -1.75 23.70 55.31
N ILE A 245 -2.66 23.06 54.57
CA ILE A 245 -4.04 22.87 55.02
C ILE A 245 -4.08 21.87 56.18
N ILE A 246 -3.34 20.75 56.13
CA ILE A 246 -3.28 19.78 57.23
C ILE A 246 -2.72 20.41 58.50
N ALA A 247 -1.69 21.25 58.40
CA ALA A 247 -1.15 22.01 59.53
C ALA A 247 -2.22 22.92 60.15
N ALA A 248 -2.95 23.67 59.32
CA ALA A 248 -4.05 24.52 59.78
C ALA A 248 -5.24 23.73 60.35
N ILE A 249 -5.50 22.50 59.87
CA ILE A 249 -6.48 21.59 60.47
C ILE A 249 -6.00 21.18 61.86
N SER A 250 -4.70 20.88 62.05
CA SER A 250 -4.14 20.49 63.35
C SER A 250 -4.30 21.58 64.41
N ASP A 251 -4.28 22.85 64.02
CA ASP A 251 -4.52 23.99 64.92
C ASP A 251 -5.99 24.06 65.38
N ILE A 252 -6.93 23.49 64.63
CA ILE A 252 -8.37 23.48 64.91
C ILE A 252 -8.78 22.18 65.62
N ASP A 253 -8.42 21.03 65.03
CA ASP A 253 -8.69 19.68 65.53
C ASP A 253 -7.52 18.73 65.17
N SER A 254 -6.60 18.59 66.13
CA SER A 254 -5.44 17.69 66.02
C SER A 254 -5.81 16.21 65.84
N VAL A 255 -6.97 15.76 66.35
CA VAL A 255 -7.42 14.36 66.21
C VAL A 255 -7.89 14.12 64.78
N PHE A 256 -8.62 15.08 64.20
CA PHE A 256 -9.04 15.02 62.81
C PHE A 256 -7.83 15.07 61.86
N ALA A 257 -6.87 15.98 62.10
CA ALA A 257 -5.62 16.04 61.33
C ALA A 257 -4.86 14.70 61.35
N ALA A 258 -4.77 14.05 62.51
CA ALA A 258 -4.12 12.74 62.65
C ALA A 258 -4.85 11.65 61.86
N LYS A 259 -6.19 11.64 61.85
CA LYS A 259 -7.00 10.70 61.07
C LYS A 259 -6.82 10.90 59.56
N VAL A 260 -6.87 12.15 59.09
CA VAL A 260 -6.61 12.52 57.69
C VAL A 260 -5.22 12.04 57.27
N THR A 261 -4.19 12.39 58.07
CA THR A 261 -2.80 12.02 57.79
C THR A 261 -2.61 10.51 57.73
N LYS A 262 -3.21 9.77 58.67
CA LYS A 262 -3.18 8.29 58.65
C LYS A 262 -3.77 7.71 57.37
N LYS A 263 -4.80 8.35 56.79
CA LYS A 263 -5.48 7.87 55.59
C LYS A 263 -4.82 8.35 54.28
N LEU A 264 -3.94 9.34 54.34
CA LEU A 264 -3.10 9.78 53.23
C LEU A 264 -1.86 8.89 53.04
N MET A 265 -1.52 8.08 54.03
CA MET A 265 -0.43 7.10 53.90
C MET A 265 -0.82 5.99 52.90
N PRO A 266 0.14 5.48 52.10
CA PRO A 266 -0.08 4.38 51.16
C PRO A 266 -0.43 3.06 51.86
#